data_AF-A0A1Q4YD40-F1
#
_entry.id   AF-A0A1Q4YD40-F1
#
_cell.length_a   1.000
_cell.length_b   1.000
_cell.length_c   1.000
_cell.angle_alpha   90.00
_cell.angle_beta   90.00
_cell.angle_gamma   90.00
#
_symmetry.space_group_name_H-M   'P 1'
#
loop_
_entity.id
_entity.type
_entity.pdbx_description
1 polymer ?
#
loop_
_entity_poly.entity_id
_entity_poly.type
_entity_poly.pdbx_seq_one_letter_code
_entity_poly.pdbx_strand_id
1 'polypeptide(L)'
;MDPREDDDDEDDFDPEEFDPDEFDSEEDEDGFDDDDVEDEDDLFGVTSEPRTICHLCGGAGFTANPMSAVIGGTPRTVDNGRECPHCVGARKFPGLIPPL
;
A
#
# COMPACT_ATOMS: atom_id res chain seq x y z
N MET A 1 5.55 -13.61 57.75
CA MET A 1 4.74 -13.83 56.55
C MET A 1 5.55 -14.74 55.68
N ASP A 2 5.06 -15.98 55.58
CA ASP A 2 5.67 -17.14 54.92
C ASP A 2 5.81 -16.91 53.41
N PRO A 3 6.76 -17.59 52.75
CA PRO A 3 7.06 -17.43 51.34
C PRO A 3 6.05 -18.21 50.49
N ARG A 4 5.52 -17.55 49.46
CA ARG A 4 4.95 -18.10 48.22
C ARG A 4 4.52 -19.57 48.29
N GLU A 5 3.23 -19.79 48.51
CA GLU A 5 2.55 -21.01 48.09
C GLU A 5 2.59 -21.01 46.55
N ASP A 6 3.36 -21.94 45.99
CA ASP A 6 3.35 -22.30 44.58
C ASP A 6 2.01 -23.05 44.30
N ASP A 7 1.04 -22.36 43.72
CA ASP A 7 -0.08 -23.01 43.01
C ASP A 7 0.47 -23.44 41.63
N ASP A 8 1.14 -24.60 41.62
CA ASP A 8 1.37 -25.43 40.43
C ASP A 8 0.01 -26.03 40.03
N ASP A 9 -0.84 -25.24 39.38
CA ASP A 9 -1.88 -25.78 38.50
C ASP A 9 -1.15 -26.26 37.22
N GLU A 10 -0.60 -27.47 37.30
CA GLU A 10 -0.17 -28.24 36.14
C GLU A 10 -1.41 -28.51 35.28
N ASP A 11 -1.75 -27.59 34.39
CA ASP A 11 -2.64 -27.84 33.25
C ASP A 11 -1.99 -28.96 32.42
N ASP A 12 -2.32 -30.21 32.78
CA ASP A 12 -2.03 -31.44 32.06
C ASP A 12 -2.69 -31.33 30.68
N PHE A 13 -1.98 -30.71 29.74
CA PHE A 13 -2.37 -30.66 28.34
C PHE A 13 -2.36 -32.09 27.81
N ASP A 14 -3.53 -32.74 27.82
CA ASP A 14 -3.74 -34.06 27.23
C ASP A 14 -3.88 -33.91 25.71
N PRO A 15 -2.86 -34.28 24.92
CA PRO A 15 -2.92 -34.16 23.47
C PRO A 15 -3.93 -35.14 22.85
N GLU A 16 -4.51 -36.08 23.61
CA GLU A 16 -5.55 -37.00 23.11
C GLU A 16 -6.97 -36.40 23.17
N GLU A 17 -7.20 -35.27 23.85
CA GLU A 17 -8.46 -34.51 23.78
C GLU A 17 -8.52 -33.51 22.61
N PHE A 18 -7.43 -33.37 21.83
CA PHE A 18 -7.45 -32.56 20.61
C PHE A 18 -8.12 -33.37 19.49
N ASP A 19 -9.42 -33.17 19.30
CA ASP A 19 -10.18 -33.71 18.17
C ASP A 19 -10.00 -32.79 16.94
N PRO A 20 -9.22 -33.18 15.92
CA PRO A 20 -9.00 -32.36 14.74
C PRO A 20 -10.22 -32.29 13.81
N ASP A 21 -11.25 -33.10 14.04
CA ASP A 21 -12.45 -33.18 13.21
C ASP A 21 -13.54 -32.17 13.64
N GLU A 22 -13.38 -31.45 14.76
CA GLU A 22 -14.31 -30.39 15.21
C GLU A 22 -14.07 -29.03 14.52
N PHE A 23 -12.97 -28.87 13.76
CA PHE A 23 -12.60 -27.60 13.13
C PHE A 23 -13.09 -27.44 11.68
N ASP A 24 -13.78 -28.43 11.10
CA ASP A 24 -14.07 -28.48 9.66
C ASP A 24 -15.58 -28.55 9.36
N SER A 25 -16.36 -27.59 9.88
CA SER A 25 -17.76 -27.44 9.45
C SER A 25 -18.27 -25.99 9.53
N GLU A 26 -17.48 -25.02 9.08
CA GLU A 26 -17.97 -23.69 8.70
C GLU A 26 -17.77 -23.53 7.18
N GLU A 27 -18.71 -24.11 6.43
CA GLU A 27 -18.91 -23.84 5.00
C GLU A 27 -19.27 -22.36 4.80
N ASP A 28 -18.28 -21.48 4.76
CA ASP A 28 -18.41 -20.12 4.25
C ASP A 28 -18.19 -20.16 2.72
N GLU A 29 -19.29 -20.47 2.02
CA GLU A 29 -19.43 -20.34 0.57
C GLU A 29 -19.58 -18.86 0.18
N ASP A 30 -18.58 -18.01 0.43
CA ASP A 30 -18.46 -16.71 -0.23
C ASP A 30 -17.88 -16.91 -1.62
N GLY A 31 -18.78 -17.10 -2.59
CA GLY A 31 -18.49 -16.91 -4.00
C GLY A 31 -18.01 -15.48 -4.26
N PHE A 32 -16.70 -15.28 -4.18
CA PHE A 32 -16.05 -14.13 -4.80
C PHE A 32 -16.18 -14.32 -6.32
N ASP A 33 -17.12 -13.59 -6.90
CA ASP A 33 -17.21 -13.32 -8.33
C ASP A 33 -15.93 -12.58 -8.73
N ASP A 34 -14.89 -13.34 -9.06
CA ASP A 34 -13.58 -12.89 -9.55
C ASP A 34 -13.71 -12.48 -11.03
N ASP A 35 -14.59 -11.53 -11.33
CA ASP A 35 -14.77 -10.95 -12.66
C ASP A 35 -14.25 -9.49 -12.71
N ASP A 36 -13.34 -9.13 -11.80
CA ASP A 36 -12.54 -7.90 -11.88
C ASP A 36 -11.05 -8.26 -12.11
N VAL A 37 -10.82 -9.08 -13.13
CA VAL A 37 -9.52 -9.12 -13.83
C VAL A 37 -9.32 -7.76 -14.50
N GLU A 38 -8.99 -6.74 -13.71
CA GLU A 38 -8.28 -5.57 -14.19
C GLU A 38 -6.99 -6.09 -14.82
N ASP A 39 -6.88 -6.03 -16.15
CA ASP A 39 -5.67 -6.38 -16.92
C ASP A 39 -4.45 -5.76 -16.21
N GLU A 40 -3.73 -6.59 -15.45
CA GLU A 40 -2.52 -6.24 -14.70
C GLU A 40 -1.41 -5.69 -15.61
N ASP A 41 -1.61 -5.85 -16.92
CA ASP A 41 -0.78 -5.40 -18.02
C ASP A 41 -0.92 -3.90 -18.33
N ASP A 42 -2.09 -3.27 -18.12
CA ASP A 42 -2.33 -1.87 -18.52
C ASP A 42 -1.91 -0.86 -17.45
N LEU A 43 -1.66 -1.32 -16.21
CA LEU A 43 -1.19 -0.47 -15.12
C LEU A 43 0.21 0.13 -15.39
N PHE A 44 1.00 -0.52 -16.25
CA PHE A 44 2.29 -0.05 -16.73
C PHE A 44 2.29 0.32 -18.22
N GLY A 45 1.10 0.50 -18.82
CA GLY A 45 0.93 0.88 -20.21
C GLY A 45 1.66 2.18 -20.55
N VAL A 46 2.85 2.06 -21.14
CA VAL A 46 3.58 3.23 -21.63
C VAL A 46 2.84 3.72 -22.88
N THR A 47 2.34 4.95 -22.83
CA THR A 47 1.61 5.52 -23.96
C THR A 47 2.48 5.46 -25.22
N SER A 48 2.00 4.81 -26.28
CA SER A 48 2.74 4.63 -27.54
C SER A 48 3.01 5.95 -28.27
N GLU A 49 2.21 6.98 -28.01
CA GLU A 49 2.34 8.29 -28.63
C GLU A 49 3.57 9.05 -28.10
N PRO A 50 4.50 9.50 -28.95
CA PRO A 50 5.66 10.27 -28.53
C PRO A 50 5.21 11.63 -27.96
N ARG A 51 5.55 11.88 -26.70
CA ARG A 51 5.21 13.12 -25.99
C ARG A 51 6.45 13.74 -25.39
N THR A 52 6.48 15.06 -25.35
CA THR A 52 7.51 15.78 -24.61
C THR A 52 7.09 15.93 -23.17
N ILE A 53 7.95 15.49 -22.25
CA ILE A 53 7.72 15.56 -20.81
C ILE A 53 8.62 16.64 -20.19
N CYS A 54 8.12 17.26 -19.13
CA CYS A 54 8.96 18.14 -18.32
C CYS A 54 10.08 17.32 -17.68
N HIS A 55 11.32 17.60 -18.07
CA HIS A 55 12.49 16.85 -17.58
C HIS A 55 12.76 17.04 -16.08
N LEU A 56 12.18 18.08 -15.44
CA LEU A 56 12.33 18.29 -14.00
C LEU A 56 11.42 17.38 -13.17
N CYS A 57 10.14 17.27 -13.52
CA CYS A 57 9.17 16.46 -12.77
C CYS A 57 8.83 15.12 -13.45
N GLY A 58 9.51 14.77 -14.54
CA GLY A 58 9.23 13.55 -15.30
C GLY A 58 7.81 13.46 -15.87
N GLY A 59 7.10 14.59 -15.99
CA GLY A 59 5.69 14.61 -16.41
C GLY A 59 4.67 14.45 -15.29
N ALA A 60 5.08 14.33 -14.02
CA ALA A 60 4.14 14.23 -12.89
C ALA A 60 3.39 15.56 -12.61
N GLY A 61 3.96 16.70 -12.98
CA GLY A 61 3.40 18.04 -12.70
C GLY A 61 3.67 18.55 -11.28
N PHE A 62 4.06 17.66 -10.36
CA PHE A 62 4.46 17.97 -9.00
C PHE A 62 5.84 17.39 -8.70
N THR A 63 6.52 17.97 -7.72
CA THR A 63 7.78 17.48 -7.17
C THR A 63 7.57 17.09 -5.71
N ALA A 64 8.15 15.97 -5.30
CA ALA A 64 8.11 15.53 -3.91
C ALA A 64 8.63 16.63 -2.97
N ASN A 65 7.89 16.89 -1.90
CA ASN A 65 8.23 17.86 -0.86
C ASN A 65 7.95 17.23 0.51
N PRO A 66 8.79 16.27 0.93
CA PRO A 66 8.63 15.61 2.21
C PRO A 66 8.80 16.61 3.36
N MET A 67 7.82 16.66 4.25
CA MET A 67 7.80 17.53 5.43
C MET A 67 7.43 16.70 6.67
N SER A 68 8.00 17.07 7.82
CA SER A 68 7.61 16.49 9.10
C SER A 68 6.31 17.13 9.58
N ALA A 69 5.31 16.32 9.91
CA ALA A 69 4.08 16.76 10.52
C ALA A 69 3.74 15.89 11.74
N VAL A 70 2.91 16.40 12.64
CA VAL A 70 2.34 15.62 13.75
C VAL A 70 0.89 15.35 13.43
N ILE A 71 0.54 14.07 13.23
CA ILE A 71 -0.82 13.62 12.90
C ILE A 71 -1.28 12.71 14.04
N GLY A 72 -2.37 13.08 14.73
CA GLY A 72 -2.86 12.32 15.89
C GLY A 72 -1.85 12.21 17.03
N GLY A 73 -1.02 13.24 17.24
CA GLY A 73 0.03 13.24 18.26
C GLY A 73 1.29 12.44 17.90
N THR A 74 1.31 11.76 16.74
CA THR A 74 2.46 10.97 16.28
C THR A 74 3.22 11.70 15.18
N PRO A 75 4.57 11.80 15.24
CA PRO A 75 5.34 12.36 14.14
C PRO A 75 5.26 11.45 12.90
N ARG A 76 4.98 12.06 11.74
CA ARG A 76 4.89 11.40 10.44
C ARG A 76 5.60 12.24 9.39
N THR A 77 6.18 11.59 8.39
CA THR A 77 6.61 12.25 7.16
C THR A 77 5.44 12.30 6.21
N VAL A 78 5.13 13.49 5.71
CA VAL A 78 4.05 13.71 4.74
C VAL A 78 4.66 14.34 3.50
N ASP A 79 4.32 13.83 2.33
CA ASP A 79 4.61 14.49 1.07
C ASP A 79 3.34 15.19 0.58
N ASN A 80 3.31 16.52 0.70
CA ASN A 80 2.19 17.31 0.18
C ASN A 80 2.35 17.66 -1.30
N GLY A 81 3.46 17.25 -1.93
CA GLY A 81 3.87 17.72 -3.24
C GLY A 81 4.10 19.24 -3.27
N ARG A 82 4.91 19.70 -4.21
CA ARG A 82 4.89 21.09 -4.66
C ARG A 82 4.62 21.10 -6.15
N GLU A 83 3.85 22.07 -6.61
CA GLU A 83 3.71 22.28 -8.06
C GLU A 83 5.11 22.45 -8.68
N CYS A 84 5.36 21.74 -9.78
CA CYS A 84 6.66 21.77 -10.43
C CYS A 84 6.96 23.21 -10.91
N PRO A 85 8.04 23.86 -10.45
CA PRO A 85 8.33 25.25 -10.80
C PRO A 85 8.72 25.43 -12.27
N HIS A 86 9.07 24.33 -12.95
CA HIS A 86 9.52 24.36 -14.33
C HIS A 86 8.35 24.33 -15.31
N CYS A 87 7.39 23.41 -15.13
CA CYS A 87 6.22 23.31 -16.01
C CYS A 87 4.94 23.90 -15.42
N VAL A 88 4.95 24.37 -14.17
CA VAL A 88 3.78 24.96 -13.48
C VAL A 88 2.55 24.06 -13.60
N GLY A 89 2.74 22.79 -13.23
CA GLY A 89 1.68 21.77 -13.30
C GLY A 89 1.33 21.28 -14.71
N ALA A 90 1.83 21.90 -15.79
CA ALA A 90 1.44 21.56 -17.17
C ALA A 90 1.98 20.20 -17.68
N ARG A 91 2.90 19.56 -16.94
CA ARG A 91 3.53 18.25 -17.23
C ARG A 91 4.41 18.20 -18.49
N LYS A 92 4.18 19.09 -19.43
CA LYS A 92 4.89 19.28 -20.70
C LYS A 92 5.09 20.77 -21.00
N PHE A 93 5.99 21.08 -21.91
CA PHE A 93 6.10 22.44 -22.45
C PHE A 93 5.36 22.54 -23.79
N PRO A 94 4.56 23.59 -23.99
CA PRO A 94 3.96 23.84 -25.29
C PRO A 94 5.06 24.08 -26.34
N GLY A 95 4.95 23.44 -27.51
CA GLY A 95 5.84 23.69 -28.66
C GLY A 95 7.10 22.82 -28.74
N LEU A 96 7.37 21.93 -27.77
CA LEU A 96 8.39 20.89 -27.93
C LEU A 96 7.77 19.72 -28.69
N ILE A 97 8.09 19.61 -29.99
CA ILE A 97 7.73 18.47 -30.84
C ILE A 97 8.96 17.54 -30.88
N PRO A 98 8.83 16.25 -30.55
CA PRO A 98 9.92 15.30 -30.70
C PRO A 98 10.37 15.23 -32.18
N PRO A 99 11.68 15.19 -32.46
CA PRO A 99 12.15 14.96 -33.84
C PRO A 99 11.65 13.61 -34.36
N LEU A 100 11.30 13.57 -35.64
CA LEU A 100 10.93 12.35 -36.37
C LEU A 100 12.18 11.58 -36.81
#